data_AF-A0A2H0Z6I1-F1
#
_entry.id   AF-A0A2H0Z6I1-F1
#
_cell.length_a   1.000
_cell.length_b   1.000
_cell.length_c   1.000
_cell.angle_alpha   90.00
_cell.angle_beta   90.00
_cell.angle_gamma   90.00
#
_symmetry.space_group_name_H-M   'P 1'
#
loop_
_entity.id
_entity.type
_entity.pdbx_description
1 polymer ?
#
loop_
_entity_poly.entity_id
_entity_poly.type
_entity_poly.pdbx_seq_one_letter_code
_entity_poly.pdbx_strand_id
1 'polypeptide(L)'
;MNNFVQFVMKRGSFLLLFLFLSLSARGQTKTNLELFFQLADSAASGLAQNLINGKNVQIDFVLGKDYQVFQNTLLAHFQDKDIKDRAGKVSVRFAVTDVRIDYGEPERKSLFGPFIVKRTLHFSGNYSIISATSEVKDFSYSLNNEFPYEDIPSVENSSFPFTQGKIPKEPFFSSLLEPAIALGSAAAAVYIFFTARSK
;
A
#
# COMPACT_ATOMS: atom_id res chain seq x y z
N MET A 1 -6.46 46.14 -34.37
CA MET A 1 -7.16 44.95 -33.83
C MET A 1 -6.31 43.66 -33.82
N ASN A 2 -5.03 43.66 -34.23
CA ASN A 2 -4.18 42.45 -34.28
C ASN A 2 -3.39 42.13 -32.99
N ASN A 3 -3.08 43.11 -32.15
CA ASN A 3 -2.20 42.89 -30.99
C ASN A 3 -2.90 42.28 -29.77
N PHE A 4 -4.22 42.47 -29.62
CA PHE A 4 -5.00 41.92 -28.50
C PHE A 4 -5.23 40.41 -28.65
N VAL A 5 -5.50 39.95 -29.87
CA VAL A 5 -5.71 38.52 -30.19
C VAL A 5 -4.41 37.73 -30.04
N GLN A 6 -3.26 38.27 -30.49
CA GLN A 6 -1.96 37.62 -30.26
C GLN A 6 -1.57 37.53 -28.78
N PHE A 7 -1.92 38.54 -27.98
CA PHE A 7 -1.63 38.54 -26.54
C PHE A 7 -2.46 37.48 -25.78
N VAL A 8 -3.74 37.30 -26.15
CA VAL A 8 -4.62 36.27 -25.58
C VAL A 8 -4.21 34.86 -26.02
N MET A 9 -3.82 34.65 -27.29
CA MET A 9 -3.36 33.33 -27.77
C MET A 9 -2.06 32.86 -27.09
N LYS A 10 -1.09 33.76 -26.83
CA LYS A 10 0.15 33.38 -26.12
C LYS A 10 -0.06 33.03 -24.65
N ARG A 11 -1.05 33.64 -23.97
CA ARG A 11 -1.36 33.36 -22.55
C ARG A 11 -2.33 32.18 -22.38
N GLY A 12 -3.27 31.99 -23.31
CA GLY A 12 -4.17 30.83 -23.33
C GLY A 12 -3.43 29.51 -23.59
N SER A 13 -2.38 29.54 -24.43
CA SER A 13 -1.56 28.36 -24.69
C SER A 13 -0.77 27.89 -23.46
N PHE A 14 -0.39 28.80 -22.55
CA PHE A 14 0.31 28.47 -21.29
C PHE A 14 -0.63 27.87 -20.24
N LEU A 15 -1.90 28.34 -20.19
CA LEU A 15 -2.94 27.78 -19.32
C LEU A 15 -3.37 26.37 -19.74
N LEU A 16 -3.41 26.11 -21.05
CA LEU A 16 -3.69 24.78 -21.60
C LEU A 16 -2.58 23.77 -21.26
N LEU A 17 -1.30 24.20 -21.30
CA LEU A 17 -0.16 23.36 -20.92
C LEU A 17 -0.22 22.95 -19.43
N PHE A 18 -0.63 23.86 -18.54
CA PHE A 18 -0.79 23.59 -17.11
C PHE A 18 -1.95 22.62 -16.82
N LEU A 19 -3.06 22.72 -17.56
CA LEU A 19 -4.22 21.82 -17.44
C LEU A 19 -3.88 20.37 -17.83
N PHE A 20 -3.01 20.17 -18.83
CA PHE A 20 -2.51 18.84 -19.18
C PHE A 20 -1.53 18.26 -18.14
N LEU A 21 -0.73 19.10 -17.47
CA LEU A 21 0.23 18.66 -16.44
C LEU A 21 -0.47 18.20 -15.14
N SER A 22 -1.62 18.80 -14.78
CA SER A 22 -2.37 18.40 -13.59
C SER A 22 -3.04 17.01 -13.67
N LEU A 23 -3.16 16.43 -14.87
CA LEU A 23 -3.78 15.11 -15.07
C LEU A 23 -2.85 13.93 -14.76
N SER A 24 -1.55 14.19 -14.49
CA SER A 24 -0.55 13.14 -14.26
C SER A 24 -0.14 12.98 -12.80
N ALA A 25 -0.76 13.70 -11.86
CA ALA A 25 -0.51 13.51 -10.43
C ALA A 25 -1.17 12.20 -9.94
N ARG A 26 -0.51 11.06 -10.19
CA ARG A 26 -0.85 9.81 -9.52
C ARG A 26 -0.29 9.86 -8.10
N GLY A 27 -1.13 9.63 -7.09
CA GLY A 27 -0.68 9.48 -5.72
C GLY A 27 0.26 8.28 -5.60
N GLN A 28 1.35 8.45 -4.85
CA GLN A 28 2.33 7.39 -4.61
C GLN A 28 1.66 6.20 -3.91
N THR A 29 1.90 4.99 -4.41
CA THR A 29 1.43 3.75 -3.78
C THR A 29 2.08 3.57 -2.41
N LYS A 30 1.28 3.40 -1.35
CA LYS A 30 1.80 3.12 0.00
C LYS A 30 2.63 1.84 0.03
N THR A 31 3.76 1.87 0.71
CA THR A 31 4.61 0.68 0.90
C THR A 31 3.95 -0.34 1.84
N ASN A 32 4.35 -1.60 1.74
CA ASN A 32 3.87 -2.64 2.67
C ASN A 32 4.21 -2.30 4.11
N LEU A 33 5.40 -1.74 4.34
CA LEU A 33 5.86 -1.32 5.67
C LEU A 33 4.95 -0.22 6.25
N GLU A 34 4.61 0.80 5.47
CA GLU A 34 3.68 1.87 5.91
C GLU A 34 2.31 1.34 6.28
N LEU A 35 1.80 0.37 5.51
CA LEU A 35 0.51 -0.25 5.79
C LEU A 35 0.56 -1.12 7.04
N PHE A 36 1.67 -1.83 7.29
CA PHE A 36 1.84 -2.55 8.56
C PHE A 36 1.94 -1.61 9.76
N PHE A 37 2.58 -0.44 9.62
CA PHE A 37 2.54 0.58 10.67
C PHE A 37 1.11 1.06 10.96
N GLN A 38 0.26 1.22 9.93
CA GLN A 38 -1.16 1.55 10.12
C GLN A 38 -1.94 0.44 10.83
N LEU A 39 -1.65 -0.83 10.53
CA LEU A 39 -2.25 -1.97 11.23
C LEU A 39 -1.77 -2.08 12.68
N ALA A 40 -0.48 -1.85 12.94
CA ALA A 40 0.08 -1.81 14.28
C ALA A 40 -0.56 -0.69 15.12
N ASP A 41 -0.74 0.50 14.54
CA ASP A 41 -1.44 1.62 15.17
C ASP A 41 -2.91 1.30 15.47
N SER A 42 -3.58 0.59 14.56
CA SER A 42 -4.96 0.11 14.77
C SER A 42 -5.04 -0.90 15.92
N ALA A 43 -4.07 -1.80 16.04
CA ALA A 43 -3.98 -2.75 17.13
C ALA A 43 -3.69 -2.06 18.48
N ALA A 44 -2.78 -1.08 18.50
CA ALA A 44 -2.50 -0.27 19.68
C ALA A 44 -3.73 0.53 20.12
N SER A 45 -4.44 1.13 19.17
CA SER A 45 -5.71 1.84 19.43
C SER A 45 -6.76 0.91 20.03
N GLY A 46 -6.90 -0.31 19.48
CA GLY A 46 -7.81 -1.33 19.99
C GLY A 46 -7.47 -1.73 21.43
N LEU A 47 -6.19 -1.91 21.75
CA LEU A 47 -5.75 -2.15 23.12
C LEU A 47 -6.04 -0.93 24.02
N ALA A 48 -5.68 0.28 23.60
CA ALA A 48 -5.86 1.50 24.38
C ALA A 48 -7.33 1.73 24.78
N GLN A 49 -8.28 1.41 23.90
CA GLN A 49 -9.72 1.48 24.21
C GLN A 49 -10.16 0.46 25.29
N ASN A 50 -9.46 -0.67 25.41
CA ASN A 50 -9.72 -1.68 26.43
C ASN A 50 -9.00 -1.38 27.77
N LEU A 51 -8.07 -0.43 27.79
CA LEU A 51 -7.40 0.01 29.02
C LEU A 51 -8.26 1.06 29.72
N ILE A 52 -8.49 0.88 31.02
CA ILE A 52 -9.28 1.81 31.83
C ILE A 52 -8.52 3.14 31.97
N ASN A 53 -9.15 4.23 31.55
CA ASN A 53 -8.63 5.60 31.70
C ASN A 53 -8.14 5.88 33.14
N GLY A 54 -6.93 6.45 33.26
CA GLY A 54 -6.42 7.00 34.53
C GLY A 54 -5.58 6.04 35.39
N LYS A 55 -5.12 4.90 34.87
CA LYS A 55 -4.14 4.02 35.56
C LYS A 55 -2.75 4.15 34.93
N ASN A 56 -1.71 4.16 35.77
CA ASN A 56 -0.35 3.87 35.32
C ASN A 56 -0.32 2.41 34.85
N VAL A 57 -0.12 2.19 33.55
CA VAL A 57 -0.04 0.87 32.95
C VAL A 57 1.38 0.68 32.43
N GLN A 58 2.03 -0.39 32.87
CA GLN A 58 3.28 -0.85 32.28
C GLN A 58 2.94 -1.70 31.06
N ILE A 59 3.55 -1.44 29.91
CA ILE A 59 3.32 -2.21 28.68
C ILE A 59 4.63 -2.90 28.29
N ASP A 60 4.60 -4.23 28.32
CA ASP A 60 5.69 -5.07 27.88
C ASP A 60 5.39 -5.59 26.46
N PHE A 61 6.25 -5.22 25.51
CA PHE A 61 6.13 -5.69 24.12
C PHE A 61 6.89 -6.99 23.92
N VAL A 62 6.19 -8.02 23.44
CA VAL A 62 6.77 -9.30 23.02
C VAL A 62 6.68 -9.37 21.50
N LEU A 63 7.66 -8.78 20.84
CA LEU A 63 7.76 -8.74 19.38
C LEU A 63 8.75 -9.81 18.93
N GLY A 64 8.40 -10.54 17.86
CA GLY A 64 9.36 -11.36 17.14
C GLY A 64 10.53 -10.50 16.63
N LYS A 65 11.69 -11.12 16.41
CA LYS A 65 12.92 -10.43 15.95
C LYS A 65 12.65 -9.54 14.73
N ASP A 66 11.84 -10.03 13.80
CA ASP A 66 11.54 -9.33 12.56
C ASP A 66 10.53 -8.18 12.76
N TYR A 67 9.82 -8.14 13.89
CA TYR A 67 8.75 -7.17 14.16
C TYR A 67 9.18 -6.05 15.13
N GLN A 68 10.44 -6.04 15.58
CA GLN A 68 10.95 -5.03 16.52
C GLN A 68 10.84 -3.60 15.99
N VAL A 69 10.77 -3.43 14.67
CA VAL A 69 10.59 -2.13 14.01
C VAL A 69 9.31 -1.40 14.48
N PHE A 70 8.29 -2.14 14.94
CA PHE A 70 7.05 -1.54 15.45
C PHE A 70 7.17 -1.00 16.88
N GLN A 71 8.21 -1.38 17.65
CA GLN A 71 8.28 -1.11 19.09
C GLN A 71 8.18 0.38 19.42
N ASN A 72 8.95 1.22 18.74
CA ASN A 72 8.98 2.66 19.02
C ASN A 72 7.65 3.33 18.66
N THR A 73 7.03 2.92 17.55
CA THR A 73 5.73 3.44 17.12
C THR A 73 4.63 3.03 18.10
N LEU A 74 4.62 1.76 18.53
CA LEU A 74 3.69 1.27 19.54
C LEU A 74 3.88 2.00 20.87
N LEU A 75 5.13 2.18 21.32
CA LEU A 75 5.44 2.90 22.55
C LEU A 75 4.95 4.36 22.50
N ALA A 76 5.21 5.06 21.39
CA ALA A 76 4.76 6.43 21.18
C ALA A 76 3.23 6.54 21.27
N HIS A 77 2.50 5.59 20.66
CA HIS A 77 1.03 5.56 20.69
C HIS A 77 0.47 5.56 22.13
N PHE A 78 1.07 4.78 23.04
CA PHE A 78 0.60 4.71 24.42
C PHE A 78 1.05 5.90 25.27
N GLN A 79 2.24 6.46 25.02
CA GLN A 79 2.73 7.64 25.73
C GLN A 79 1.82 8.87 25.50
N ASP A 80 1.34 9.06 24.26
CA ASP A 80 0.43 10.14 23.90
C ASP A 80 -0.95 10.05 24.59
N LYS A 81 -1.29 8.89 25.17
CA LYS A 81 -2.55 8.62 25.87
C LYS A 81 -2.43 8.72 27.40
N ASP A 82 -1.35 9.32 27.90
CA ASP A 82 -1.02 9.47 29.33
C ASP A 82 -0.91 8.12 30.08
N ILE A 83 -0.65 7.04 29.32
CA ILE A 83 -0.28 5.74 29.86
C ILE A 83 1.22 5.79 30.16
N LYS A 84 1.55 6.12 31.41
CA LYS A 84 2.93 6.25 31.87
C LYS A 84 3.50 4.87 32.22
N ASP A 85 4.58 4.50 31.54
CA ASP A 85 5.46 3.38 31.87
C ASP A 85 6.17 3.65 33.20
N ARG A 86 5.44 3.41 34.29
CA ARG A 86 5.94 3.36 35.66
C ARG A 86 5.35 2.11 36.29
N ALA A 87 6.09 1.47 37.19
CA ALA A 87 5.64 0.34 38.01
C ALA A 87 4.17 0.52 38.44
N GLY A 88 3.27 -0.05 37.64
CA GLY A 88 1.84 0.19 37.67
C GLY A 88 1.14 -1.00 38.30
N LYS A 89 -0.08 -0.80 38.81
CA LYS A 89 -0.91 -1.92 39.30
C LYS A 89 -1.42 -2.83 38.19
N VAL A 90 -1.19 -2.46 36.92
CA VAL A 90 -1.63 -3.18 35.73
C VAL A 90 -0.43 -3.30 34.79
N SER A 91 -0.07 -4.54 34.46
CA SER A 91 0.93 -4.85 33.43
C SER A 91 0.19 -5.40 32.21
N VAL A 92 0.55 -4.93 31.02
CA VAL A 92 0.00 -5.40 29.76
C VAL A 92 1.10 -6.04 28.96
N ARG A 93 0.91 -7.29 28.55
CA ARG A 93 1.80 -7.93 27.59
C ARG A 93 1.17 -7.84 26.22
N PHE A 94 1.84 -7.21 25.27
CA PHE A 94 1.37 -7.11 23.88
C PHE A 94 2.28 -7.97 22.99
N ALA A 95 1.72 -9.02 22.39
CA ALA A 95 2.44 -9.96 21.55
C ALA A 95 1.94 -9.92 20.11
N VAL A 96 2.89 -9.83 19.17
CA VAL A 96 2.60 -9.94 17.72
C VAL A 96 2.98 -11.34 17.27
N THR A 97 2.01 -12.09 16.72
CA THR A 97 2.18 -13.50 16.37
C THR A 97 2.36 -13.73 14.89
N ASP A 98 1.59 -13.05 14.04
CA ASP A 98 1.61 -13.24 12.58
C ASP A 98 1.51 -11.88 11.88
N VAL A 99 2.50 -11.61 11.04
CA VAL A 99 2.55 -10.45 10.15
C VAL A 99 2.90 -10.98 8.77
N ARG A 100 1.96 -10.91 7.84
CA ARG A 100 2.16 -11.46 6.50
C ARG A 100 1.40 -10.68 5.44
N ILE A 101 1.83 -10.88 4.20
CA ILE A 101 1.21 -10.31 3.02
C ILE A 101 0.92 -11.41 1.98
N ASP A 102 -0.27 -11.32 1.42
CA ASP A 102 -0.76 -12.21 0.37
C ASP A 102 -1.07 -11.38 -0.88
N TYR A 103 -0.45 -11.75 -2.01
CA TYR A 103 -0.76 -11.17 -3.32
C TYR A 103 -1.72 -12.07 -4.07
N GLY A 104 -2.83 -11.52 -4.54
CA GLY A 104 -3.77 -12.18 -5.43
C GLY A 104 -3.27 -12.24 -6.87
N GLU A 105 -3.99 -12.96 -7.73
CA GLU A 105 -3.64 -13.04 -9.15
C GLU A 105 -3.77 -11.67 -9.85
N PRO A 106 -2.86 -11.31 -10.77
CA PRO A 106 -2.95 -10.06 -11.49
C PRO A 106 -4.12 -10.06 -12.48
N GLU A 107 -4.91 -8.99 -12.48
CA GLU A 107 -6.10 -8.82 -13.32
C GLU A 107 -6.00 -7.54 -14.15
N ARG A 108 -6.48 -7.57 -15.39
CA ARG A 108 -6.58 -6.37 -16.24
C ARG A 108 -8.00 -5.81 -16.16
N LYS A 109 -8.16 -4.58 -15.68
CA LYS A 109 -9.48 -3.93 -15.56
C LYS A 109 -10.03 -3.36 -16.88
N SER A 110 -9.19 -3.19 -17.90
CA SER A 110 -9.57 -2.66 -19.22
C SER A 110 -8.72 -3.27 -20.32
N LEU A 111 -9.17 -3.26 -21.57
CA LEU A 111 -8.50 -3.94 -22.70
C LEU A 111 -7.02 -3.56 -22.87
N PHE A 112 -6.65 -2.31 -22.56
CA PHE A 112 -5.29 -1.77 -22.67
C PHE A 112 -4.77 -1.18 -21.36
N GLY A 113 -5.39 -1.56 -20.23
CA GLY A 113 -4.98 -1.07 -18.91
C GLY A 113 -3.79 -1.83 -18.33
N PRO A 114 -3.10 -1.26 -17.32
CA PRO A 114 -2.08 -1.99 -16.58
C PRO A 114 -2.70 -3.17 -15.83
N PHE A 115 -1.88 -4.17 -15.54
CA PHE A 115 -2.25 -5.22 -14.61
C PHE A 115 -2.34 -4.66 -13.19
N ILE A 116 -3.42 -4.97 -12.51
CA ILE A 116 -3.67 -4.61 -11.12
C ILE A 116 -3.56 -5.88 -10.29
N VAL A 117 -2.88 -5.77 -9.15
CA VAL A 117 -2.77 -6.84 -8.18
C VAL A 117 -3.50 -6.43 -6.90
N LYS A 118 -4.24 -7.37 -6.32
CA LYS A 118 -4.84 -7.25 -4.98
C LYS A 118 -3.80 -7.71 -3.97
N ARG A 119 -3.53 -6.91 -2.93
CA ARG A 119 -2.77 -7.34 -1.75
C ARG A 119 -3.64 -7.35 -0.52
N THR A 120 -3.42 -8.35 0.30
CA THR A 120 -4.01 -8.50 1.62
C THR A 120 -2.89 -8.52 2.65
N LEU A 121 -2.91 -7.58 3.58
CA LEU A 121 -2.00 -7.55 4.72
C LEU A 121 -2.71 -8.10 5.94
N HIS A 122 -2.02 -8.91 6.72
CA HIS A 122 -2.52 -9.49 7.96
C HIS A 122 -1.58 -9.10 9.11
N PHE A 123 -2.15 -8.60 10.21
CA PHE A 123 -1.45 -8.26 11.43
C PHE A 123 -2.25 -8.79 12.62
N SER A 124 -1.72 -9.80 13.30
CA SER A 124 -2.42 -10.46 14.40
C SER A 124 -1.51 -10.80 15.56
N GLY A 125 -2.14 -11.02 16.70
CA GLY A 125 -1.46 -11.21 17.95
C GLY A 125 -2.44 -11.35 19.09
N ASN A 126 -1.92 -11.20 20.30
CA ASN A 126 -2.72 -11.16 21.50
C ASN A 126 -2.16 -10.15 22.49
N TYR A 127 -3.00 -9.75 23.43
CA TYR A 127 -2.54 -9.03 24.60
C TYR A 127 -3.13 -9.64 25.86
N SER A 128 -2.35 -9.59 26.94
CA SER A 128 -2.83 -9.95 28.27
C SER A 128 -2.80 -8.76 29.21
N ILE A 129 -3.89 -8.54 29.95
CA ILE A 129 -3.98 -7.51 30.98
C ILE A 129 -3.82 -8.20 32.33
N ILE A 130 -2.61 -8.10 32.88
CA ILE A 130 -2.22 -8.66 34.16
C ILE A 130 -2.65 -7.69 35.26
N SER A 131 -3.77 -8.02 35.91
CA SER A 131 -4.32 -7.30 37.07
C SER A 131 -4.77 -8.31 38.14
N ALA A 132 -5.94 -8.13 38.77
CA ALA A 132 -6.51 -9.10 39.71
C ALA A 132 -7.03 -10.36 39.00
N THR A 133 -7.47 -10.23 37.76
CA THR A 133 -7.85 -11.33 36.86
C THR A 133 -7.07 -11.15 35.57
N SER A 134 -6.28 -12.17 35.20
CA SER A 134 -5.56 -12.15 33.92
C SER A 134 -6.55 -12.46 32.80
N GLU A 135 -6.75 -11.50 31.91
CA GLU A 135 -7.53 -11.70 30.69
C GLU A 135 -6.59 -11.67 29.49
N VAL A 136 -6.74 -12.64 28.58
CA VAL A 136 -6.03 -12.68 27.30
C VAL A 136 -7.06 -12.41 26.20
N LYS A 137 -6.74 -11.48 25.31
CA LYS A 137 -7.57 -11.17 24.15
C LYS A 137 -6.72 -11.23 22.89
N ASP A 138 -7.25 -11.92 21.89
CA ASP A 138 -6.65 -11.95 20.57
C ASP A 138 -7.07 -10.71 19.76
N PHE A 139 -6.20 -10.28 18.86
CA PHE A 139 -6.51 -9.28 17.86
C PHE A 139 -6.09 -9.76 16.47
N SER A 140 -6.85 -9.36 15.47
CA SER A 140 -6.54 -9.64 14.06
C SER A 140 -7.07 -8.50 13.21
N TYR A 141 -6.16 -7.82 12.54
CA TYR A 141 -6.46 -6.74 11.62
C TYR A 141 -5.98 -7.13 10.22
N SER A 142 -6.77 -6.74 9.23
CA SER A 142 -6.40 -6.93 7.83
C SER A 142 -6.69 -5.68 7.00
N LEU A 143 -5.88 -5.48 5.97
CA LEU A 143 -6.07 -4.40 5.01
C LEU A 143 -5.96 -4.95 3.60
N ASN A 144 -6.97 -4.64 2.79
CA ASN A 144 -7.04 -5.02 1.39
C ASN A 144 -6.83 -3.78 0.53
N ASN A 145 -5.93 -3.86 -0.45
CA ASN A 145 -5.67 -2.77 -1.37
C ASN A 145 -5.31 -3.30 -2.75
N GLU A 146 -5.58 -2.50 -3.77
CA GLU A 146 -5.23 -2.76 -5.16
C GLU A 146 -4.21 -1.74 -5.64
N PHE A 147 -3.21 -2.20 -6.40
CA PHE A 147 -2.18 -1.35 -6.97
C PHE A 147 -1.59 -1.99 -8.24
N PRO A 148 -0.82 -1.25 -9.06
CA PRO A 148 -0.20 -1.79 -10.26
C PRO A 148 0.72 -2.98 -9.95
N TYR A 149 0.66 -4.04 -10.76
CA TYR A 149 1.52 -5.22 -10.59
C TYR A 149 3.02 -4.87 -10.68
N GLU A 150 3.36 -3.95 -11.57
CA GLU A 150 4.73 -3.45 -11.78
C GLU A 150 5.33 -2.76 -10.54
N ASP A 151 4.49 -2.31 -9.61
CA ASP A 151 4.90 -1.63 -8.39
C ASP A 151 5.24 -2.60 -7.25
N ILE A 152 5.05 -3.93 -7.40
CA ILE A 152 5.37 -4.91 -6.34
C ILE A 152 6.80 -4.71 -5.79
N PRO A 153 7.85 -4.59 -6.63
CA PRO A 153 9.21 -4.41 -6.14
C PRO A 153 9.44 -3.08 -5.40
N SER A 154 8.62 -2.06 -5.65
CA SER A 154 8.77 -0.73 -5.04
C SER A 154 8.03 -0.60 -3.70
N VAL A 155 6.99 -1.43 -3.48
CA VAL A 155 6.23 -1.44 -2.22
C VAL A 155 6.79 -2.40 -1.17
N GLU A 156 7.57 -3.40 -1.60
CA GLU A 156 8.27 -4.32 -0.70
C GLU A 156 9.54 -3.70 -0.10
N ASN A 157 9.96 -4.18 1.08
CA ASN A 157 11.19 -3.75 1.72
C ASN A 157 12.09 -4.95 2.02
N SER A 158 13.23 -5.02 1.34
CA SER A 158 14.20 -6.12 1.49
C SER A 158 14.85 -6.23 2.88
N SER A 159 14.81 -5.15 3.67
CA SER A 159 15.29 -5.18 5.06
C SER A 159 14.31 -5.85 6.02
N PHE A 160 13.05 -6.04 5.59
CA PHE A 160 11.97 -6.55 6.43
C PHE A 160 11.23 -7.69 5.70
N PRO A 161 11.63 -8.95 5.93
CA PRO A 161 11.08 -10.10 5.19
C PRO A 161 9.56 -10.26 5.26
N PHE A 162 8.94 -9.85 6.39
CA PHE A 162 7.48 -9.87 6.55
C PHE A 162 6.74 -8.92 5.59
N THR A 163 7.47 -8.00 4.95
CA THR A 163 6.93 -7.13 3.91
C THR A 163 6.95 -7.75 2.52
N GLN A 164 7.53 -8.94 2.37
CA GLN A 164 7.65 -9.64 1.09
C GLN A 164 6.62 -10.76 1.00
N GLY A 165 5.90 -10.78 -0.11
CA GLY A 165 4.88 -11.80 -0.37
C GLY A 165 5.34 -12.81 -1.41
N LYS A 166 4.53 -13.85 -1.60
CA LYS A 166 4.69 -14.71 -2.77
C LYS A 166 4.22 -13.95 -4.01
N ILE A 167 5.16 -13.51 -4.83
CA ILE A 167 4.86 -12.79 -6.07
C ILE A 167 4.15 -13.74 -7.06
N PRO A 168 2.95 -13.39 -7.56
CA PRO A 168 2.25 -14.22 -8.52
C PRO A 168 2.94 -14.15 -9.90
N LYS A 169 2.71 -15.16 -10.73
CA LYS A 169 3.35 -15.25 -12.04
C LYS A 169 2.93 -14.08 -12.93
N GLU A 170 3.87 -13.56 -13.70
CA GLU A 170 3.58 -12.51 -14.68
C GLU A 170 2.54 -12.97 -15.71
N PRO A 171 1.56 -12.12 -16.07
CA PRO A 171 0.67 -12.38 -17.20
C PRO A 171 1.42 -12.20 -18.53
N PHE A 172 2.12 -13.23 -19.00
CA PHE A 172 3.01 -13.19 -20.16
C PHE A 172 2.34 -12.86 -21.51
N PHE A 173 1.03 -13.03 -21.67
CA PHE A 173 0.40 -12.99 -22.99
C PHE A 173 -0.07 -11.59 -23.46
N SER A 174 -0.31 -10.64 -22.56
CA SER A 174 -0.79 -9.31 -22.99
C SER A 174 0.33 -8.38 -23.44
N SER A 175 1.55 -8.54 -22.91
CA SER A 175 2.70 -7.69 -23.29
C SER A 175 3.23 -7.98 -24.70
N LEU A 176 3.01 -9.18 -25.24
CA LEU A 176 3.44 -9.56 -26.59
C LEU A 176 2.36 -9.32 -27.66
N LEU A 177 1.08 -9.36 -27.27
CA LEU A 177 -0.05 -9.14 -28.17
C LEU A 177 -0.10 -7.71 -28.70
N GLU A 178 0.17 -6.72 -27.85
CA GLU A 178 0.18 -5.31 -28.24
C GLU A 178 1.23 -5.01 -29.34
N PRO A 179 2.53 -5.37 -29.19
CA PRO A 179 3.51 -5.25 -30.26
C PRO A 179 3.18 -6.07 -31.51
N ALA A 180 2.66 -7.29 -31.36
CA ALA A 180 2.31 -8.16 -32.48
C ALA A 180 1.16 -7.58 -33.32
N ILE A 181 0.12 -7.05 -32.68
CA ILE A 181 -0.99 -6.38 -33.36
C ILE A 181 -0.49 -5.11 -34.06
N ALA A 182 0.37 -4.32 -33.42
CA ALA A 182 0.92 -3.11 -34.02
C ALA A 182 1.76 -3.42 -35.27
N LEU A 183 2.66 -4.40 -35.19
CA LEU A 183 3.47 -4.85 -36.33
C LEU A 183 2.60 -5.46 -37.44
N GLY A 184 1.63 -6.31 -37.07
CA GLY A 184 0.72 -6.95 -38.01
C GLY A 184 -0.15 -5.94 -38.76
N SER A 185 -0.69 -4.95 -38.05
CA SER A 185 -1.51 -3.89 -38.66
C SER A 185 -0.68 -2.95 -39.54
N ALA A 186 0.55 -2.60 -39.13
CA ALA A 186 1.47 -1.83 -39.98
C ALA A 186 1.83 -2.59 -41.26
N ALA A 187 2.18 -3.87 -41.16
CA ALA A 187 2.49 -4.71 -42.31
C ALA A 187 1.29 -4.86 -43.27
N ALA A 188 0.10 -5.08 -42.72
CA ALA A 188 -1.13 -5.16 -43.51
C ALA A 188 -1.44 -3.83 -44.22
N ALA A 189 -1.29 -2.69 -43.54
CA ALA A 189 -1.48 -1.37 -44.14
C ALA A 189 -0.51 -1.14 -45.30
N VAL A 190 0.79 -1.45 -45.12
CA VAL A 190 1.82 -1.35 -46.17
C VAL A 190 1.45 -2.23 -47.36
N TYR A 191 1.10 -3.50 -47.12
CA TYR A 191 0.71 -4.44 -48.17
C TYR A 191 -0.49 -3.93 -48.98
N ILE A 192 -1.55 -3.46 -48.30
CA ILE A 192 -2.74 -2.90 -48.94
C ILE A 192 -2.38 -1.66 -49.76
N PHE A 193 -1.54 -0.77 -49.21
CA PHE A 193 -1.15 0.48 -49.88
C PHE A 193 -0.44 0.23 -51.21
N PHE A 194 0.50 -0.73 -51.24
CA PHE A 194 1.20 -1.11 -52.46
C PHE A 194 0.27 -1.86 -53.44
N THR A 195 -0.57 -2.75 -52.94
CA THR A 195 -1.49 -3.54 -53.80
C THR A 195 -2.56 -2.66 -54.44
N ALA A 196 -3.10 -1.68 -53.71
CA ALA A 196 -4.12 -0.76 -54.21
C ALA A 196 -3.56 0.25 -55.23
N ARG A 197 -2.25 0.55 -55.18
CA ARG A 197 -1.59 1.52 -56.05
C ARG A 197 -0.88 0.90 -57.26
N SER A 198 -0.58 -0.40 -57.23
CA SER A 198 0.01 -1.15 -58.33
C SER A 198 -1.00 -1.69 -59.35
N LYS A 199 -2.28 -1.28 -59.26
CA LYS A 199 -3.28 -1.48 -60.30
C LYS A 199 -3.54 -0.19 -61.07
#